data_AF-A0A9W8HPH3-F1
#
_entry.id   AF-A0A9W8HPH3-F1
#
_cell.length_a   1.000
_cell.length_b   1.000
_cell.length_c   1.000
_cell.angle_alpha   90.00
_cell.angle_beta   90.00
_cell.angle_gamma   90.00
#
_symmetry.space_group_name_H-M   'P 1'
#
loop_
_entity.id
_entity.type
_entity.pdbx_description
1 polymer ?
#
loop_
_entity_poly.entity_id
_entity_poly.type
_entity_poly.pdbx_seq_one_letter_code
_entity_poly.pdbx_strand_id
1 'polypeptide(L)'
;MSSREIHVVVVGGSWAGVTAVHDLMQLSHLTYPRLHITLVEQRTHYFHKTGIIRGLADRKYAEQMFIPYNRVFSHSGMSNPNHRFVCARLKHIYEHFIEVEGGGRLFYDYLIIATGTEYKSLPVTSSTTAEECYGQYQAMRAAIEAADRIVFVGGGAVGVGLCGEIAEMYPSKTITLVHARNKLLNQDISDAFATTTEQRLQKMGVRVVLGEVVAPPDFGADAIYSTGAPPGAYVSERRIMAPDAASIAPSTAPSMAQSSVNGISPSVANGSTAVPHERNEPRGMYHHHAPSVAPSITSSLSSSDPLSHKYRYQWNVQSHEIVTKSGIKIECDLTVWTTGSRPQTRFMKTLPPSSDKRPLVDSASGSIIVRPTLQLADPRYPNIFAVGDVNSLSIAEKYATSAVNQAKKAVENIRTLIDDCYDFRIKMSTAMARETASKAMLVPYSGTKKGVVVALGKSQEVSNTWFAKINSWARGGKRGRKYLLDKAQKMLNY
;
A
#
# COMPACT_ATOMS: atom_id res chain seq x y z
N MET A 1 -1.26 1.43 -43.30
CA MET A 1 -1.53 1.43 -41.84
C MET A 1 -3.01 1.19 -41.62
N SER A 2 -3.39 0.40 -40.62
CA SER A 2 -4.78 0.02 -40.36
C SER A 2 -5.71 1.18 -40.05
N SER A 3 -6.95 1.06 -40.52
CA SER A 3 -8.09 1.96 -40.26
C SER A 3 -8.84 1.64 -38.96
N ARG A 4 -8.37 0.71 -38.12
CA ARG A 4 -8.99 0.37 -36.84
C ARG A 4 -8.30 1.09 -35.67
N GLU A 5 -9.11 1.64 -34.78
CA GLU A 5 -8.65 2.14 -33.47
C GLU A 5 -8.40 0.97 -32.54
N ILE A 6 -7.26 1.02 -31.84
CA ILE A 6 -6.87 0.00 -30.86
C ILE A 6 -6.86 0.66 -29.50
N HIS A 7 -7.63 0.11 -28.55
CA HIS A 7 -7.71 0.61 -27.19
C HIS A 7 -6.94 -0.30 -26.24
N VAL A 8 -5.93 0.26 -25.58
CA VAL A 8 -5.21 -0.41 -24.49
C VAL A 8 -5.55 0.28 -23.18
N VAL A 9 -6.17 -0.47 -22.26
CA VAL A 9 -6.45 0.01 -20.90
C VAL A 9 -5.40 -0.55 -19.96
N VAL A 10 -4.79 0.32 -19.16
CA VAL A 10 -3.83 -0.02 -18.11
C VAL A 10 -4.42 0.33 -16.76
N VAL A 11 -4.58 -0.64 -15.86
CA VAL A 11 -5.14 -0.44 -14.52
C VAL A 11 -4.05 -0.52 -13.47
N GLY A 12 -3.82 0.57 -12.75
CA GLY A 12 -2.79 0.72 -11.71
C GLY A 12 -1.62 1.54 -12.22
N GLY A 13 -1.46 2.75 -11.69
CA GLY A 13 -0.48 3.75 -12.12
C GLY A 13 0.84 3.75 -11.36
N SER A 14 1.29 2.62 -10.81
CA SER A 14 2.61 2.54 -10.16
C SER A 14 3.71 2.12 -11.14
N TRP A 15 4.81 1.53 -10.64
CA TRP A 15 5.98 1.14 -11.44
C TRP A 15 5.63 0.40 -12.74
N ALA A 16 4.83 -0.67 -12.67
CA ALA A 16 4.47 -1.45 -13.85
C ALA A 16 3.57 -0.67 -14.82
N GLY A 17 2.48 -0.06 -14.33
CA GLY A 17 1.54 0.61 -15.24
C GLY A 17 2.09 1.87 -15.89
N VAL A 18 2.86 2.69 -15.18
CA VAL A 18 3.51 3.86 -15.79
C VAL A 18 4.56 3.43 -16.82
N THR A 19 5.31 2.35 -16.55
CA THR A 19 6.22 1.76 -17.54
C THR A 19 5.45 1.30 -18.78
N ALA A 20 4.33 0.57 -18.60
CA ALA A 20 3.50 0.11 -19.70
C ALA A 20 2.97 1.28 -20.52
N VAL A 21 2.45 2.33 -19.87
CA VAL A 21 1.97 3.55 -20.54
C VAL A 21 3.08 4.20 -21.37
N HIS A 22 4.28 4.38 -20.81
CA HIS A 22 5.40 4.97 -21.51
C HIS A 22 5.78 4.17 -22.78
N ASP A 23 5.93 2.86 -22.66
CA ASP A 23 6.29 2.00 -23.79
C ASP A 23 5.16 1.93 -24.84
N LEU A 24 3.89 1.92 -24.40
CA LEU A 24 2.74 2.03 -25.30
C LEU A 24 2.68 3.38 -26.02
N MET A 25 3.07 4.48 -25.36
CA MET A 25 3.15 5.79 -26.01
C MET A 25 4.20 5.79 -27.12
N GLN A 26 5.34 5.10 -26.92
CA GLN A 26 6.34 4.93 -27.98
C GLN A 26 5.76 4.17 -29.17
N LEU A 27 5.05 3.07 -28.91
CA LEU A 27 4.35 2.34 -29.97
C LEU A 27 3.29 3.20 -30.68
N SER A 28 2.50 3.96 -29.92
CA SER A 28 1.47 4.85 -30.46
C SER A 28 2.07 5.91 -31.38
N HIS A 29 3.14 6.57 -30.93
CA HIS A 29 3.78 7.65 -31.67
C HIS A 29 4.54 7.16 -32.91
N LEU A 30 5.29 6.06 -32.80
CA LEU A 30 6.22 5.62 -33.84
C LEU A 30 5.60 4.63 -34.84
N THR A 31 4.63 3.82 -34.43
CA THR A 31 4.19 2.64 -35.20
C THR A 31 2.67 2.56 -35.38
N TYR A 32 1.89 2.91 -34.36
CA TYR A 32 0.43 2.77 -34.36
C TYR A 32 -0.26 4.07 -33.91
N PRO A 33 -0.38 5.10 -34.76
CA PRO A 33 -0.97 6.40 -34.39
C PRO A 33 -2.42 6.32 -33.90
N ARG A 34 -3.13 5.24 -34.23
CA ARG A 34 -4.50 4.93 -33.76
C ARG A 34 -4.55 4.00 -32.54
N LEU A 35 -3.43 3.80 -31.86
CA LEU A 35 -3.37 3.15 -30.55
C LEU A 35 -3.67 4.18 -29.47
N HIS A 36 -4.78 3.98 -28.79
CA HIS A 36 -5.31 4.85 -27.73
C HIS A 36 -5.09 4.18 -26.38
N ILE A 37 -4.50 4.93 -25.44
CA ILE A 37 -4.06 4.43 -24.15
C ILE A 37 -4.93 5.07 -23.07
N THR A 38 -5.52 4.27 -22.20
CA THR A 38 -6.21 4.77 -21.01
C THR A 38 -5.52 4.24 -19.75
N LEU A 39 -4.97 5.13 -18.94
CA LEU A 39 -4.48 4.80 -17.60
C LEU A 39 -5.60 5.00 -16.58
N VAL A 40 -5.95 3.95 -15.85
CA VAL A 40 -6.90 3.97 -14.74
C VAL A 40 -6.14 3.79 -13.43
N GLU A 41 -6.22 4.75 -12.53
CA GLU A 41 -5.60 4.68 -11.20
C GLU A 41 -6.52 5.29 -10.16
N GLN A 42 -6.65 4.64 -9.00
CA GLN A 42 -7.48 5.12 -7.91
C GLN A 42 -6.90 6.35 -7.21
N ARG A 43 -5.58 6.56 -7.30
CA ARG A 43 -4.88 7.70 -6.72
C ARG A 43 -4.82 8.90 -7.65
N THR A 44 -4.87 10.08 -7.04
CA THR A 44 -4.65 11.36 -7.74
C THR A 44 -3.18 11.58 -8.15
N HIS A 45 -2.27 10.73 -7.67
CA HIS A 45 -0.83 10.88 -7.80
C HIS A 45 -0.14 9.52 -7.88
N TYR A 46 1.02 9.48 -8.51
CA TYR A 46 1.97 8.39 -8.34
C TYR A 46 2.58 8.48 -6.95
N PHE A 47 2.42 7.39 -6.19
CA PHE A 47 3.07 7.24 -4.90
C PHE A 47 4.36 6.42 -5.03
N HIS A 48 5.49 7.04 -4.74
CA HIS A 48 6.81 6.40 -4.75
C HIS A 48 6.99 5.44 -3.55
N LYS A 49 6.26 4.32 -3.57
CA LYS A 49 6.20 3.33 -2.47
C LYS A 49 7.56 2.79 -2.03
N THR A 50 8.54 2.70 -2.92
CA THR A 50 9.91 2.25 -2.57
C THR A 50 10.65 3.22 -1.65
N GLY A 51 10.24 4.50 -1.64
CA GLY A 51 10.82 5.52 -0.77
C GLY A 51 10.21 5.60 0.62
N ILE A 52 9.23 4.76 0.96
CA ILE A 52 8.41 4.89 2.17
C ILE A 52 9.21 4.85 3.45
N ILE A 53 10.29 4.07 3.48
CA ILE A 53 11.20 3.97 4.62
C ILE A 53 11.96 5.30 4.78
N ARG A 54 12.49 5.82 3.66
CA ARG A 54 13.30 7.05 3.66
C ARG A 54 12.49 8.27 4.03
N GLY A 55 11.28 8.44 3.52
CA GLY A 55 10.53 9.63 3.89
C GLY A 55 10.21 9.66 5.39
N LEU A 56 10.06 8.50 6.08
CA LEU A 56 9.62 8.47 7.49
C LEU A 56 10.71 9.11 8.33
N ALA A 57 11.95 8.95 7.87
CA ALA A 57 13.13 9.62 8.33
C ALA A 57 13.29 11.08 7.83
N ASP A 58 12.89 11.39 6.60
CA ASP A 58 13.13 12.70 5.94
C ASP A 58 11.85 13.32 5.37
N ARG A 59 11.33 14.35 6.04
CA ARG A 59 10.14 15.11 5.64
C ARG A 59 10.23 15.67 4.22
N LYS A 60 11.38 16.24 3.85
CA LYS A 60 11.57 16.82 2.51
C LYS A 60 11.56 15.74 1.43
N TYR A 61 12.06 14.55 1.76
CA TYR A 61 11.96 13.40 0.85
C TYR A 61 10.52 12.92 0.72
N ALA A 62 9.77 12.83 1.83
CA ALA A 62 8.37 12.41 1.83
C ALA A 62 7.50 13.27 0.90
N GLU A 63 7.68 14.59 0.93
CA GLU A 63 6.96 15.53 0.05
C GLU A 63 7.17 15.26 -1.45
N GLN A 64 8.36 14.76 -1.84
CA GLN A 64 8.69 14.46 -3.23
C GLN A 64 8.13 13.11 -3.71
N MET A 65 7.64 12.26 -2.81
CA MET A 65 7.15 10.92 -3.17
C MET A 65 5.77 10.93 -3.84
N PHE A 66 5.08 12.08 -3.85
CA PHE A 66 3.75 12.27 -4.41
C PHE A 66 3.85 13.04 -5.72
N ILE A 67 3.84 12.32 -6.84
CA ILE A 67 4.08 12.91 -8.17
C ILE A 67 2.75 12.95 -8.94
N PRO A 68 2.23 14.12 -9.33
CA PRO A 68 0.96 14.20 -10.06
C PRO A 68 1.00 13.48 -11.42
N TYR A 69 -0.14 12.94 -11.88
CA TYR A 69 -0.25 12.30 -13.20
C TYR A 69 -0.51 13.27 -14.36
N ASN A 70 -0.67 14.56 -14.12
CA ASN A 70 -0.99 15.57 -15.15
C ASN A 70 0.04 15.64 -16.31
N ARG A 71 1.25 15.08 -16.14
CA ARG A 71 2.29 15.00 -17.17
C ARG A 71 2.55 13.59 -17.71
N VAL A 72 1.76 12.59 -17.30
CA VAL A 72 1.98 11.18 -17.68
C VAL A 72 1.91 10.95 -19.19
N PHE A 73 1.13 11.74 -19.93
CA PHE A 73 1.02 11.70 -21.40
C PHE A 73 1.73 12.87 -22.11
N SER A 74 2.53 13.67 -21.40
CA SER A 74 3.12 14.92 -21.92
C SER A 74 4.56 14.78 -22.40
N HIS A 75 5.02 13.58 -22.75
CA HIS A 75 6.42 13.34 -23.15
C HIS A 75 6.74 13.96 -24.52
N SER A 76 7.82 14.75 -24.59
CA SER A 76 8.56 15.26 -25.77
C SER A 76 7.98 14.93 -27.16
N GLY A 77 6.87 15.57 -27.57
CA GLY A 77 6.29 15.43 -28.91
C GLY A 77 5.46 14.17 -29.18
N MET A 78 5.22 13.35 -28.16
CA MET A 78 4.46 12.08 -28.23
C MET A 78 3.02 12.20 -27.73
N SER A 79 2.50 13.43 -27.58
CA SER A 79 1.13 13.66 -27.12
C SER A 79 0.12 13.17 -28.15
N ASN A 80 -0.84 12.34 -27.72
CA ASN A 80 -2.00 11.97 -28.52
C ASN A 80 -3.26 12.40 -27.75
N PRO A 81 -4.17 13.21 -28.34
CA PRO A 81 -5.35 13.70 -27.63
C PRO A 81 -6.32 12.58 -27.22
N ASN A 82 -6.20 11.39 -27.80
CA ASN A 82 -7.01 10.24 -27.46
C ASN A 82 -6.44 9.41 -26.29
N HIS A 83 -5.25 9.76 -25.78
CA HIS A 83 -4.74 9.18 -24.54
C HIS A 83 -5.44 9.81 -23.34
N ARG A 84 -5.79 8.99 -22.35
CA ARG A 84 -6.63 9.42 -21.23
C ARG A 84 -6.11 8.92 -19.89
N PHE A 85 -6.12 9.81 -18.90
CA PHE A 85 -5.98 9.45 -17.49
C PHE A 85 -7.36 9.45 -16.83
N VAL A 86 -7.70 8.38 -16.13
CA VAL A 86 -8.96 8.23 -15.38
C VAL A 86 -8.61 7.97 -13.92
N CYS A 87 -8.86 8.97 -13.08
CA CYS A 87 -8.69 8.85 -11.63
C CYS A 87 -9.90 8.14 -11.02
N ALA A 88 -9.90 6.80 -11.03
CA ALA A 88 -10.98 5.99 -10.46
C ALA A 88 -10.48 4.60 -10.06
N ARG A 89 -11.15 3.96 -9.10
CA ARG A 89 -10.89 2.58 -8.72
C ARG A 89 -11.58 1.62 -9.69
N LEU A 90 -10.87 0.56 -10.10
CA LEU A 90 -11.46 -0.56 -10.84
C LEU A 90 -12.47 -1.30 -9.94
N LYS A 91 -13.71 -1.42 -10.40
CA LYS A 91 -14.80 -2.09 -9.68
C LYS A 91 -15.03 -3.50 -10.21
N HIS A 92 -15.25 -3.62 -11.52
CA HIS A 92 -15.54 -4.88 -12.20
C HIS A 92 -14.77 -5.00 -13.50
N ILE A 93 -14.43 -6.24 -13.86
CA ILE A 93 -13.79 -6.61 -15.11
C ILE A 93 -14.70 -7.58 -15.87
N TYR A 94 -14.84 -7.34 -17.17
CA TYR A 94 -15.55 -8.18 -18.12
C TYR A 94 -14.64 -8.50 -19.30
N GLU A 95 -15.10 -9.28 -20.28
CA GLU A 95 -14.25 -9.75 -21.37
C GLU A 95 -13.69 -8.62 -22.26
N HIS A 96 -14.48 -7.56 -22.50
CA HIS A 96 -14.15 -6.47 -23.43
C HIS A 96 -14.19 -5.07 -22.82
N PHE A 97 -14.54 -4.95 -21.54
CA PHE A 97 -14.60 -3.67 -20.86
C PHE A 97 -14.39 -3.83 -19.35
N ILE A 98 -14.03 -2.72 -18.71
CA ILE A 98 -14.02 -2.60 -17.26
C ILE A 98 -15.07 -1.57 -16.80
N GLU A 99 -15.54 -1.73 -15.57
CA GLU A 99 -16.32 -0.72 -14.86
C GLU A 99 -15.49 -0.14 -13.72
N VAL A 100 -15.47 1.19 -13.64
CA VAL A 100 -14.83 1.92 -12.54
C VAL A 100 -15.86 2.46 -11.56
N GLU A 101 -15.44 2.72 -10.33
CA GLU A 101 -16.27 3.46 -9.36
C GLU A 101 -16.73 4.80 -9.97
N GLY A 102 -17.98 5.19 -9.71
CA GLY A 102 -18.63 6.32 -10.39
C GLY A 102 -19.40 5.95 -11.67
N GLY A 103 -19.42 4.68 -12.08
CA GLY A 103 -20.34 4.17 -13.12
C GLY A 103 -19.82 4.24 -14.56
N GLY A 104 -18.55 4.56 -14.77
CA GLY A 104 -17.93 4.61 -16.10
C GLY A 104 -17.55 3.24 -16.65
N ARG A 105 -17.86 3.00 -17.93
CA ARG A 105 -17.39 1.83 -18.70
C ARG A 105 -16.24 2.21 -19.62
N LEU A 106 -15.17 1.43 -19.60
CA LEU A 106 -14.00 1.62 -20.47
C LEU A 106 -13.78 0.34 -21.27
N PHE A 107 -14.03 0.41 -22.58
CA PHE A 107 -13.82 -0.69 -23.52
C PHE A 107 -12.34 -0.80 -23.89
N TYR A 108 -11.89 -2.03 -24.18
CA TYR A 108 -10.52 -2.29 -24.57
C TYR A 108 -10.40 -3.41 -25.58
N ASP A 109 -9.37 -3.33 -26.43
CA ASP A 109 -8.86 -4.47 -27.18
C ASP A 109 -7.87 -5.25 -26.34
N TYR A 110 -7.04 -4.55 -25.55
CA TYR A 110 -6.07 -5.16 -24.62
C TYR A 110 -6.15 -4.52 -23.23
N LEU A 111 -6.04 -5.34 -22.20
CA LEU A 111 -6.06 -4.91 -20.81
C LEU A 111 -4.75 -5.31 -20.10
N ILE A 112 -4.12 -4.36 -19.43
CA ILE A 112 -2.98 -4.61 -18.54
C ILE A 112 -3.40 -4.33 -17.10
N ILE A 113 -3.41 -5.38 -16.27
CA ILE A 113 -3.70 -5.32 -14.84
C ILE A 113 -2.38 -5.17 -14.08
N ALA A 114 -2.16 -3.99 -13.50
CA ALA A 114 -0.98 -3.60 -12.75
C ALA A 114 -1.33 -3.09 -11.34
N THR A 115 -2.38 -3.64 -10.73
CA THR A 115 -2.95 -3.20 -9.43
C THR A 115 -2.07 -3.51 -8.23
N GLY A 116 -1.06 -4.38 -8.40
CA GLY A 116 -0.08 -4.73 -7.38
C GLY A 116 -0.70 -5.33 -6.11
N THR A 117 -0.07 -5.05 -4.97
CA THR A 117 -0.50 -5.52 -3.65
C THR A 117 -0.93 -4.37 -2.73
N GLU A 118 -1.75 -4.71 -1.75
CA GLU A 118 -2.15 -3.82 -0.65
C GLU A 118 -1.47 -4.25 0.65
N TYR A 119 -0.95 -3.27 1.41
CA TYR A 119 -0.40 -3.47 2.76
C TYR A 119 -1.37 -2.87 3.78
N LYS A 120 -2.27 -3.69 4.32
CA LYS A 120 -3.22 -3.25 5.37
C LYS A 120 -2.53 -2.77 6.64
N SER A 121 -1.29 -3.17 6.87
CA SER A 121 -0.54 -2.84 8.08
C SER A 121 0.23 -1.53 8.01
N LEU A 122 0.38 -0.95 6.81
CA LEU A 122 1.02 0.33 6.58
C LEU A 122 0.00 1.27 5.91
N PRO A 123 -0.82 1.98 6.71
CA PRO A 123 -1.94 2.78 6.22
C PRO A 123 -1.58 3.73 5.08
N VAL A 124 -0.37 4.30 5.13
CA VAL A 124 0.29 5.11 4.08
C VAL A 124 0.21 4.52 2.67
N THR A 125 -0.03 3.22 2.50
CA THR A 125 -0.14 2.59 1.19
C THR A 125 -1.58 2.52 0.64
N SER A 126 -2.58 2.79 1.47
CA SER A 126 -4.02 2.61 1.17
C SER A 126 -4.70 3.89 0.66
N SER A 127 -4.15 5.06 0.98
CA SER A 127 -4.73 6.37 0.61
C SER A 127 -4.85 6.60 -0.89
N THR A 128 -5.91 7.32 -1.26
CA THR A 128 -6.22 7.70 -2.64
C THR A 128 -5.81 9.14 -2.97
N THR A 129 -5.67 10.01 -1.97
CA THR A 129 -5.18 11.39 -2.18
C THR A 129 -3.78 11.60 -1.61
N ALA A 130 -3.05 12.56 -2.16
CA ALA A 130 -1.72 12.92 -1.67
C ALA A 130 -1.79 13.52 -0.25
N GLU A 131 -2.83 14.32 0.03
CA GLU A 131 -3.09 14.91 1.35
C GLU A 131 -3.30 13.84 2.42
N GLU A 132 -4.20 12.86 2.18
CA GLU A 132 -4.42 11.73 3.08
C GLU A 132 -3.13 10.93 3.30
N CYS A 133 -2.41 10.64 2.22
CA CYS A 133 -1.19 9.85 2.32
C CYS A 133 -0.12 10.58 3.14
N TYR A 134 0.03 11.89 2.95
CA TYR A 134 0.94 12.71 3.74
C TYR A 134 0.50 12.81 5.20
N GLY A 135 -0.80 12.96 5.46
CA GLY A 135 -1.36 12.93 6.81
C GLY A 135 -1.05 11.63 7.56
N GLN A 136 -1.29 10.48 6.93
CA GLN A 136 -0.92 9.16 7.49
C GLN A 136 0.58 9.03 7.75
N TYR A 137 1.38 9.66 6.90
CA TYR A 137 2.81 9.68 7.03
C TYR A 137 3.28 10.41 8.28
N GLN A 138 2.72 11.61 8.48
CA GLN A 138 2.97 12.42 9.67
C GLN A 138 2.49 11.71 10.93
N ALA A 139 1.30 11.09 10.89
CA ALA A 139 0.76 10.34 12.01
C ALA A 139 1.66 9.16 12.40
N MET A 140 2.17 8.39 11.43
CA MET A 140 3.08 7.27 11.72
C MET A 140 4.41 7.76 12.28
N ARG A 141 4.93 8.86 11.77
CA ARG A 141 6.16 9.45 12.27
C ARG A 141 6.00 9.92 13.72
N ALA A 142 4.92 10.64 14.03
CA ALA A 142 4.62 11.11 15.38
C ALA A 142 4.49 9.92 16.36
N ALA A 143 3.87 8.82 15.93
CA ALA A 143 3.78 7.61 16.75
C ALA A 143 5.15 7.00 17.06
N ILE A 144 6.04 6.93 16.05
CA ILE A 144 7.43 6.46 16.24
C ILE A 144 8.22 7.40 17.16
N GLU A 145 8.03 8.71 17.02
CA GLU A 145 8.67 9.72 17.87
C GLU A 145 8.23 9.59 19.34
N ALA A 146 6.94 9.36 19.59
CA ALA A 146 6.36 9.22 20.93
C ALA A 146 6.65 7.89 21.64
N ALA A 147 6.91 6.80 20.91
CA ALA A 147 7.13 5.48 21.48
C ALA A 147 8.60 5.26 21.90
N ASP A 148 8.85 4.75 23.11
CA ASP A 148 10.21 4.41 23.56
C ASP A 148 10.60 2.97 23.22
N ARG A 149 9.62 2.08 23.20
CA ARG A 149 9.76 0.65 22.90
C ARG A 149 8.92 0.31 21.67
N ILE A 150 9.57 -0.10 20.59
CA ILE A 150 8.91 -0.35 19.31
C ILE A 150 9.15 -1.81 18.88
N VAL A 151 8.09 -2.52 18.58
CA VAL A 151 8.16 -3.86 17.97
C VAL A 151 7.77 -3.79 16.51
N PHE A 152 8.63 -4.28 15.63
CA PHE A 152 8.32 -4.53 14.24
C PHE A 152 8.01 -6.01 14.04
N VAL A 153 6.85 -6.32 13.48
CA VAL A 153 6.47 -7.68 13.13
C VAL A 153 6.68 -7.88 11.63
N GLY A 154 7.63 -8.74 11.27
CA GLY A 154 7.98 -9.09 9.89
C GLY A 154 9.39 -8.69 9.45
N GLY A 155 10.37 -9.57 9.66
CA GLY A 155 11.75 -9.44 9.12
C GLY A 155 11.94 -9.51 7.60
N GLY A 156 10.96 -9.13 6.78
CA GLY A 156 11.15 -8.94 5.33
C GLY A 156 11.87 -7.63 5.00
N ALA A 157 12.12 -7.34 3.71
CA ALA A 157 12.84 -6.14 3.29
C ALA A 157 12.28 -4.81 3.85
N VAL A 158 10.94 -4.70 3.95
CA VAL A 158 10.27 -3.53 4.53
C VAL A 158 10.56 -3.42 6.04
N GLY A 159 10.34 -4.48 6.81
CA GLY A 159 10.56 -4.46 8.26
C GLY A 159 12.03 -4.28 8.63
N VAL A 160 12.94 -4.98 7.94
CA VAL A 160 14.39 -4.80 8.13
C VAL A 160 14.80 -3.36 7.85
N GLY A 161 14.33 -2.77 6.74
CA GLY A 161 14.71 -1.41 6.39
C GLY A 161 14.10 -0.36 7.33
N LEU A 162 12.85 -0.53 7.74
CA LEU A 162 12.23 0.34 8.75
C LEU A 162 12.97 0.25 10.09
N CYS A 163 13.27 -0.97 10.58
CA CYS A 163 14.03 -1.15 11.80
C CYS A 163 15.38 -0.44 11.75
N GLY A 164 16.16 -0.65 10.69
CA GLY A 164 17.47 -0.01 10.55
C GLY A 164 17.37 1.51 10.50
N GLU A 165 16.44 2.05 9.70
CA GLU A 165 16.26 3.49 9.58
C GLU A 165 15.85 4.16 10.90
N ILE A 166 14.94 3.54 11.66
CA ILE A 166 14.50 4.06 12.96
C ILE A 166 15.59 3.88 14.03
N ALA A 167 16.32 2.76 14.04
CA ALA A 167 17.41 2.52 14.98
C ALA A 167 18.56 3.52 14.79
N GLU A 168 18.91 3.87 13.53
CA GLU A 168 19.91 4.91 13.28
C GLU A 168 19.41 6.30 13.68
N MET A 169 18.12 6.58 13.45
CA MET A 169 17.53 7.89 13.76
C MET A 169 17.36 8.15 15.25
N TYR A 170 16.99 7.12 16.01
CA TYR A 170 16.67 7.22 17.43
C TYR A 170 17.45 6.18 18.25
N PRO A 171 18.76 6.39 18.48
CA PRO A 171 19.62 5.41 19.16
C PRO A 171 19.21 5.08 20.59
N SER A 172 18.39 5.92 21.23
CA SER A 172 17.90 5.72 22.60
C SER A 172 16.66 4.81 22.69
N LYS A 173 15.98 4.52 21.57
CA LYS A 173 14.76 3.71 21.57
C LYS A 173 15.09 2.23 21.61
N THR A 174 14.26 1.46 22.33
CA THR A 174 14.35 0.01 22.36
C THR A 174 13.58 -0.58 21.18
N ILE A 175 14.29 -1.22 20.26
CA ILE A 175 13.67 -1.76 19.03
C ILE A 175 13.80 -3.28 19.01
N THR A 176 12.67 -3.97 18.78
CA THR A 176 12.63 -5.42 18.58
C THR A 176 12.06 -5.75 17.21
N LEU A 177 12.74 -6.60 16.44
CA LEU A 177 12.26 -7.15 15.17
C LEU A 177 11.89 -8.62 15.36
N VAL A 178 10.61 -8.95 15.19
CA VAL A 178 10.10 -10.32 15.27
C VAL A 178 9.85 -10.87 13.88
N HIS A 179 10.31 -12.08 13.60
CA HIS A 179 10.12 -12.73 12.31
C HIS A 179 9.79 -14.22 12.44
N ALA A 180 8.79 -14.67 11.67
CA ALA A 180 8.27 -16.04 11.70
C ALA A 180 9.26 -17.11 11.22
N ARG A 181 10.30 -16.73 10.48
CA ARG A 181 11.29 -17.67 9.93
C ARG A 181 12.61 -17.54 10.67
N ASN A 182 13.45 -18.55 10.51
CA ASN A 182 14.76 -18.63 11.18
C ASN A 182 15.84 -17.76 10.53
N LYS A 183 15.50 -16.97 9.51
CA LYS A 183 16.40 -16.05 8.80
C LYS A 183 15.61 -14.82 8.37
N LEU A 184 16.25 -13.65 8.45
CA LEU A 184 15.70 -12.41 7.90
C LEU A 184 15.66 -12.44 6.36
N LEU A 185 14.84 -11.56 5.79
CA LEU A 185 14.61 -11.38 4.36
C LEU A 185 13.95 -12.61 3.70
N ASN A 186 13.71 -12.51 2.40
CA ASN A 186 13.03 -13.58 1.64
C ASN A 186 13.97 -14.77 1.40
N GLN A 187 13.39 -15.96 1.16
CA GLN A 187 14.13 -17.22 0.97
C GLN A 187 15.06 -17.21 -0.26
N ASP A 188 14.83 -16.30 -1.21
CA ASP A 188 15.62 -16.15 -2.43
C ASP A 188 16.94 -15.34 -2.23
N ILE A 189 17.33 -15.10 -0.99
CA ILE A 189 18.51 -14.33 -0.59
C ILE A 189 19.57 -15.27 -0.04
N SER A 190 20.85 -14.92 -0.25
CA SER A 190 21.95 -15.77 0.23
C SER A 190 22.02 -15.75 1.76
N ASP A 191 22.36 -16.91 2.34
CA ASP A 191 22.52 -17.05 3.79
C ASP A 191 23.52 -16.04 4.36
N ALA A 192 24.66 -15.87 3.68
CA ALA A 192 25.67 -14.90 4.07
C ALA A 192 25.11 -13.47 4.17
N PHE A 193 24.23 -13.09 3.24
CA PHE A 193 23.61 -11.77 3.23
C PHE A 193 22.58 -11.60 4.34
N ALA A 194 21.73 -12.62 4.58
CA ALA A 194 20.78 -12.62 5.68
C ALA A 194 21.50 -12.49 7.03
N THR A 195 22.55 -13.29 7.25
CA THR A 195 23.40 -13.24 8.46
C THR A 195 24.07 -11.88 8.63
N THR A 196 24.66 -11.32 7.56
CA THR A 196 25.30 -9.99 7.62
C THR A 196 24.30 -8.90 7.98
N THR A 197 23.08 -8.99 7.43
CA THR A 197 22.00 -8.04 7.71
C THR A 197 21.56 -8.11 9.17
N GLU A 198 21.38 -9.32 9.70
CA GLU A 198 21.04 -9.54 11.10
C GLU A 198 22.10 -8.98 12.05
N GLN A 199 23.37 -9.34 11.83
CA GLN A 199 24.49 -8.84 12.64
C GLN A 199 24.57 -7.31 12.63
N ARG A 200 24.24 -6.68 11.50
CA ARG A 200 24.26 -5.23 11.37
C ARG A 200 23.13 -4.57 12.18
N LEU A 201 21.92 -5.12 12.13
CA LEU A 201 20.82 -4.68 12.99
C LEU A 201 21.15 -4.85 14.48
N GLN A 202 21.74 -5.99 14.87
CA GLN A 202 22.15 -6.24 16.25
C GLN A 202 23.20 -5.23 16.73
N LYS A 203 24.19 -4.88 15.89
CA LYS A 203 25.17 -3.82 16.19
C LYS A 203 24.54 -2.44 16.36
N MET A 204 23.37 -2.21 15.78
CA MET A 204 22.58 -0.98 15.95
C MET A 204 21.67 -1.03 17.20
N GLY A 205 21.77 -2.07 18.03
CA GLY A 205 20.97 -2.23 19.25
C GLY A 205 19.59 -2.85 19.02
N VAL A 206 19.29 -3.33 17.81
CA VAL A 206 18.01 -3.99 17.53
C VAL A 206 18.02 -5.42 18.06
N ARG A 207 17.05 -5.76 18.91
CA ARG A 207 16.79 -7.15 19.33
C ARG A 207 16.10 -7.90 18.20
N VAL A 208 16.75 -8.91 17.64
CA VAL A 208 16.16 -9.75 16.58
C VAL A 208 15.64 -11.05 17.17
N VAL A 209 14.37 -11.37 16.92
CA VAL A 209 13.68 -12.59 17.38
C VAL A 209 13.19 -13.36 16.16
N LEU A 210 13.83 -14.49 15.86
CA LEU A 210 13.55 -15.33 14.68
C LEU A 210 12.79 -16.60 15.07
N GLY A 211 12.12 -17.21 14.09
CA GLY A 211 11.34 -18.44 14.28
C GLY A 211 10.01 -18.21 15.02
N GLU A 212 9.59 -16.96 15.19
CA GLU A 212 8.50 -16.57 16.08
C GLU A 212 7.37 -15.88 15.33
N VAL A 213 6.15 -16.37 15.57
CA VAL A 213 4.93 -15.82 14.97
C VAL A 213 4.21 -14.98 16.01
N VAL A 214 3.88 -13.75 15.65
CA VAL A 214 2.94 -12.93 16.40
C VAL A 214 1.57 -13.06 15.74
N ALA A 215 0.53 -13.37 16.51
CA ALA A 215 -0.83 -13.35 16.00
C ALA A 215 -1.26 -11.88 15.76
N PRO A 216 -1.78 -11.53 14.57
CA PRO A 216 -2.37 -10.21 14.40
C PRO A 216 -3.54 -10.06 15.39
N PRO A 217 -3.76 -8.87 15.96
CA PRO A 217 -4.92 -8.66 16.81
C PRO A 217 -6.21 -8.90 16.02
N ASP A 218 -7.26 -9.37 16.69
CA ASP A 218 -8.60 -9.55 16.11
C ASP A 218 -9.23 -8.19 15.79
N PHE A 219 -8.87 -7.65 14.63
CA PHE A 219 -9.33 -6.36 14.15
C PHE A 219 -10.58 -6.46 13.26
N GLY A 220 -11.18 -7.65 13.10
CA GLY A 220 -12.18 -7.86 12.06
C GLY A 220 -11.59 -7.73 10.65
N ALA A 221 -12.34 -8.12 9.62
CA ALA A 221 -11.82 -8.25 8.25
C ALA A 221 -11.33 -6.93 7.63
N ASP A 222 -11.72 -5.78 8.19
CA ASP A 222 -11.53 -4.46 7.61
C ASP A 222 -10.61 -3.50 8.38
N ALA A 223 -10.18 -3.79 9.62
CA ALA A 223 -9.25 -2.87 10.28
C ALA A 223 -7.79 -3.03 9.84
N ILE A 224 -7.09 -1.91 9.99
CA ILE A 224 -5.68 -1.71 9.69
C ILE A 224 -4.91 -2.29 10.86
N TYR A 225 -3.86 -3.07 10.57
CA TYR A 225 -3.10 -3.79 11.61
C TYR A 225 -2.28 -2.87 12.53
N SER A 226 -2.38 -1.55 12.42
CA SER A 226 -1.90 -0.59 13.41
C SER A 226 -3.02 -0.28 14.40
N THR A 227 -2.75 -0.57 15.66
CA THR A 227 -3.66 -0.54 16.81
C THR A 227 -4.61 0.66 16.85
N GLY A 228 -5.90 0.35 16.89
CA GLY A 228 -6.98 1.18 17.40
C GLY A 228 -8.20 0.29 17.62
N ALA A 229 -8.48 -0.09 18.87
CA ALA A 229 -9.79 -0.64 19.21
C ALA A 229 -10.87 0.40 18.84
N PRO A 230 -12.10 -0.02 18.44
CA PRO A 230 -13.19 0.93 18.32
C PRO A 230 -13.45 1.56 19.70
N PRO A 231 -13.92 2.83 19.76
CA PRO A 231 -14.33 3.43 21.04
C PRO A 231 -15.41 2.56 21.67
N GLY A 232 -15.10 1.91 22.80
CA GLY A 232 -16.10 1.24 23.65
C GLY A 232 -15.91 -0.25 23.93
N ALA A 233 -14.91 -0.95 23.38
CA ALA A 233 -14.69 -2.35 23.75
C ALA A 233 -13.69 -2.47 24.91
N TYR A 234 -14.22 -2.63 26.13
CA TYR A 234 -13.71 -3.40 27.28
C TYR A 234 -14.09 -2.71 28.61
N VAL A 235 -15.27 -3.08 29.12
CA VAL A 235 -15.50 -3.23 30.57
C VAL A 235 -16.17 -4.59 30.73
N SER A 236 -15.39 -5.62 31.06
CA SER A 236 -15.96 -6.78 31.75
C SER A 236 -15.66 -6.55 33.23
N GLU A 237 -16.66 -6.06 33.95
CA GLU A 237 -16.62 -5.94 35.40
C GLU A 237 -16.26 -7.30 35.99
N ARG A 238 -15.24 -7.33 36.86
CA ARG A 238 -15.01 -8.44 37.77
C ARG A 238 -16.25 -8.55 38.66
N ARG A 239 -17.08 -9.56 38.42
CA ARG A 239 -18.11 -10.00 39.37
C ARG A 239 -17.40 -10.55 40.61
N ILE A 240 -17.31 -9.74 41.66
CA ILE A 240 -17.10 -10.24 43.02
C ILE A 240 -18.41 -10.94 43.39
N MET A 241 -18.36 -12.26 43.59
CA MET A 241 -19.49 -13.01 44.16
C MET A 241 -19.53 -12.73 45.66
N ALA A 242 -20.70 -12.28 46.13
CA ALA A 242 -21.14 -12.45 47.51
C ALA A 242 -22.52 -13.16 47.48
N PRO A 243 -22.85 -13.97 48.51
CA PRO A 243 -23.85 -15.02 48.39
C PRO A 243 -25.30 -14.55 48.62
N ASP A 244 -26.20 -15.45 48.24
CA ASP A 244 -27.65 -15.39 48.13
C ASP A 244 -28.44 -14.69 49.26
N ALA A 245 -29.51 -13.99 48.86
CA ALA A 245 -30.76 -13.90 49.64
C ALA A 245 -31.97 -13.58 48.74
N ALA A 246 -32.78 -14.61 48.51
CA ALA A 246 -34.24 -14.68 48.38
C ALA A 246 -35.09 -13.44 47.94
N SER A 247 -35.83 -13.68 46.84
CA SER A 247 -37.30 -13.59 46.72
C SER A 247 -38.02 -12.25 46.47
N ILE A 248 -39.11 -12.40 45.70
CA ILE A 248 -40.32 -11.57 45.54
C ILE A 248 -40.38 -10.71 44.26
N ALA A 249 -41.15 -11.19 43.29
CA ALA A 249 -41.90 -10.41 42.29
C ALA A 249 -43.30 -10.07 42.87
N PRO A 250 -44.26 -9.41 42.18
CA PRO A 250 -44.24 -8.71 40.87
C PRO A 250 -44.96 -7.34 40.91
N SER A 251 -45.07 -6.62 39.77
CA SER A 251 -46.38 -6.19 39.20
C SER A 251 -46.29 -5.10 38.10
N THR A 252 -46.91 -5.44 36.95
CA THR A 252 -47.84 -4.66 36.10
C THR A 252 -47.51 -3.24 35.57
N ALA A 253 -47.15 -3.18 34.29
CA ALA A 253 -47.79 -2.49 33.12
C ALA A 253 -48.90 -1.40 33.31
N PRO A 254 -49.34 -0.67 32.25
CA PRO A 254 -48.64 0.07 31.17
C PRO A 254 -49.35 1.43 30.81
N SER A 255 -49.07 1.97 29.60
CA SER A 255 -49.86 2.94 28.78
C SER A 255 -49.48 4.43 28.97
N MET A 256 -49.68 5.37 28.03
CA MET A 256 -49.91 5.49 26.58
C MET A 256 -50.06 7.01 26.30
N ALA A 257 -49.94 7.41 25.02
CA ALA A 257 -50.35 8.69 24.41
C ALA A 257 -49.49 9.94 24.73
N GLN A 258 -48.83 10.59 23.76
CA GLN A 258 -49.28 11.33 22.55
C GLN A 258 -50.03 12.64 22.83
N SER A 259 -49.39 13.76 22.48
CA SER A 259 -49.93 14.91 21.74
C SER A 259 -48.82 15.99 21.66
N SER A 260 -48.14 16.20 20.54
CA SER A 260 -48.47 17.19 19.48
C SER A 260 -48.95 18.56 19.99
N VAL A 261 -48.22 19.62 19.58
CA VAL A 261 -48.69 20.72 18.72
C VAL A 261 -47.77 21.97 18.89
N ASN A 262 -47.27 22.43 17.74
CA ASN A 262 -46.92 23.81 17.27
C ASN A 262 -46.39 24.82 18.29
N GLY A 263 -45.31 25.57 18.06
CA GLY A 263 -44.80 26.18 16.83
C GLY A 263 -44.38 27.63 17.17
N ILE A 264 -43.69 28.30 16.24
CA ILE A 264 -43.29 29.73 16.22
C ILE A 264 -41.85 30.03 16.70
N SER A 265 -41.00 30.35 15.73
CA SER A 265 -39.80 31.23 15.83
C SER A 265 -40.20 32.64 15.31
N PRO A 266 -39.31 33.65 15.10
CA PRO A 266 -37.90 33.85 15.48
C PRO A 266 -37.55 35.29 15.96
N SER A 267 -36.35 35.51 16.50
CA SER A 267 -35.57 36.79 16.37
C SER A 267 -34.18 36.58 17.00
N VAL A 268 -33.08 36.49 16.23
CA VAL A 268 -32.27 37.56 15.61
C VAL A 268 -31.39 38.35 16.60
N ALA A 269 -30.07 38.11 16.42
CA ALA A 269 -28.93 39.04 16.43
C ALA A 269 -28.26 39.54 17.74
N ASN A 270 -26.97 39.19 17.81
CA ASN A 270 -25.78 40.04 17.92
C ASN A 270 -25.36 40.71 19.23
N GLY A 271 -24.03 40.69 19.42
CA GLY A 271 -23.23 41.62 20.24
C GLY A 271 -22.55 40.91 21.42
N SER A 272 -21.38 40.29 21.27
CA SER A 272 -20.03 40.87 21.20
C SER A 272 -19.61 41.73 22.41
N THR A 273 -18.41 41.42 22.90
CA THR A 273 -17.41 42.27 23.59
C THR A 273 -17.23 42.15 25.12
N ALA A 274 -16.06 41.57 25.45
CA ALA A 274 -14.99 42.13 26.28
C ALA A 274 -15.13 42.22 27.82
N VAL A 275 -14.41 41.29 28.49
CA VAL A 275 -13.43 41.42 29.62
C VAL A 275 -12.93 42.87 29.85
N PRO A 276 -12.47 43.33 31.05
CA PRO A 276 -11.73 42.54 32.07
C PRO A 276 -11.72 42.98 33.57
N HIS A 277 -10.95 42.19 34.34
CA HIS A 277 -10.13 42.52 35.52
C HIS A 277 -10.70 42.43 36.96
N GLU A 278 -10.18 41.40 37.66
CA GLU A 278 -9.32 41.47 38.86
C GLU A 278 -9.84 41.30 40.30
N ARG A 279 -9.11 40.39 40.97
CA ARG A 279 -8.59 40.38 42.35
C ARG A 279 -9.58 40.22 43.52
N ASN A 280 -9.47 39.08 44.21
CA ASN A 280 -8.86 39.02 45.56
C ASN A 280 -8.82 37.59 46.11
N GLU A 281 -7.64 37.15 46.57
CA GLU A 281 -7.52 36.19 47.69
C GLU A 281 -7.47 36.99 49.02
N PRO A 282 -7.69 36.36 50.20
CA PRO A 282 -6.55 35.73 50.90
C PRO A 282 -6.85 34.50 51.79
N ARG A 283 -5.83 33.63 51.90
CA ARG A 283 -5.27 32.91 53.07
C ARG A 283 -6.15 32.08 54.04
N GLY A 284 -5.74 30.82 54.22
CA GLY A 284 -6.03 29.99 55.41
C GLY A 284 -5.14 28.74 55.47
N MET A 285 -4.60 28.42 56.66
CA MET A 285 -3.44 27.57 56.96
C MET A 285 -3.72 26.06 57.23
N TYR A 286 -2.69 25.23 56.97
CA TYR A 286 -2.23 23.94 57.56
C TYR A 286 -3.20 22.76 57.88
N HIS A 287 -2.87 21.55 57.36
CA HIS A 287 -2.61 20.32 58.14
C HIS A 287 -2.00 19.17 57.30
N HIS A 288 -1.30 18.25 57.98
CA HIS A 288 -0.43 17.17 57.50
C HIS A 288 -1.14 15.88 57.00
N HIS A 289 -0.43 15.15 56.11
CA HIS A 289 -0.28 13.67 55.97
C HIS A 289 -0.76 12.93 54.69
N ALA A 290 0.20 12.12 54.20
CA ALA A 290 0.16 10.91 53.36
C ALA A 290 0.11 11.03 51.81
N PRO A 291 0.90 10.21 51.08
CA PRO A 291 1.12 10.38 49.64
C PRO A 291 -0.07 9.85 48.82
N SER A 292 -0.76 10.75 48.12
CA SER A 292 -1.73 10.40 47.09
C SER A 292 -1.01 9.88 45.86
N VAL A 293 -1.37 8.67 45.43
CA VAL A 293 -1.09 8.11 44.10
C VAL A 293 -1.49 9.14 43.05
N ALA A 294 -0.54 9.52 42.19
CA ALA A 294 -0.80 10.45 41.10
C ALA A 294 -1.81 9.79 40.13
N PRO A 295 -2.90 10.47 39.73
CA PRO A 295 -3.78 9.95 38.70
C PRO A 295 -3.00 9.86 37.38
N SER A 296 -3.11 8.70 36.74
CA SER A 296 -2.60 8.45 35.39
C SER A 296 -3.08 9.55 34.45
N ILE A 297 -2.15 10.40 34.01
CA ILE A 297 -2.38 11.41 32.99
C ILE A 297 -2.58 10.65 31.67
N THR A 298 -3.83 10.46 31.26
CA THR A 298 -4.17 10.22 29.86
C THR A 298 -3.86 11.50 29.10
N SER A 299 -2.63 11.61 28.58
CA SER A 299 -2.31 12.64 27.59
C SER A 299 -2.95 12.22 26.26
N SER A 300 -4.22 12.60 26.05
CA SER A 300 -4.69 12.81 24.69
C SER A 300 -3.82 13.94 24.14
N LEU A 301 -2.78 13.59 23.38
CA LEU A 301 -2.03 14.57 22.59
C LEU A 301 -3.04 15.21 21.63
N SER A 302 -3.55 16.39 22.00
CA SER A 302 -4.19 17.29 21.05
C SER A 302 -3.08 17.77 20.12
N SER A 303 -2.86 17.04 19.03
CA SER A 303 -2.04 17.54 17.94
C SER A 303 -2.69 18.84 17.46
N SER A 304 -2.00 19.96 17.56
CA SER A 304 -2.43 21.24 17.00
C SER A 304 -2.44 21.26 15.45
N ASP A 305 -2.25 20.10 14.81
CA ASP A 305 -2.32 19.94 13.35
C ASP A 305 -3.75 19.56 12.94
N PRO A 306 -4.51 20.45 12.27
CA PRO A 306 -5.89 20.19 11.85
C PRO A 306 -6.04 19.01 10.87
N LEU A 307 -4.93 18.46 10.32
CA LEU A 307 -4.97 17.30 9.42
C LEU A 307 -5.07 15.95 10.13
N SER A 308 -4.68 15.83 11.41
CA SER A 308 -4.71 14.54 12.14
C SER A 308 -6.14 14.09 12.48
N HIS A 309 -7.04 15.04 12.72
CA HIS A 309 -8.44 14.78 13.10
C HIS A 309 -9.34 14.40 11.91
N LYS A 310 -8.92 14.73 10.68
CA LYS A 310 -9.72 14.53 9.46
C LYS A 310 -9.69 13.09 8.94
N TYR A 311 -8.67 12.31 9.30
CA TYR A 311 -8.45 10.97 8.75
C TYR A 311 -8.42 9.94 9.89
N ARG A 312 -9.32 8.94 9.84
CA ARG A 312 -9.52 7.89 10.86
C ARG A 312 -8.32 6.91 11.02
N TYR A 313 -7.11 7.42 11.24
CA TYR A 313 -5.90 6.62 11.41
C TYR A 313 -5.25 7.01 12.74
N GLN A 314 -5.67 6.36 13.81
CA GLN A 314 -5.07 6.54 15.13
C GLN A 314 -4.00 5.47 15.32
N TRP A 315 -2.77 5.91 15.53
CA TRP A 315 -1.71 5.05 16.05
C TRP A 315 -1.84 5.06 17.56
N ASN A 316 -2.14 3.90 18.15
CA ASN A 316 -2.24 3.79 19.59
C ASN A 316 -0.84 3.53 20.18
N VAL A 317 -0.21 4.61 20.66
CA VAL A 317 1.04 4.57 21.41
C VAL A 317 0.71 4.43 22.88
N GLN A 318 0.75 3.21 23.39
CA GLN A 318 0.48 2.89 24.78
C GLN A 318 1.24 1.64 25.17
N SER A 319 1.63 1.52 26.43
CA SER A 319 2.28 0.30 26.93
C SER A 319 1.35 -0.91 26.74
N HIS A 320 1.86 -1.94 26.07
CA HIS A 320 1.19 -3.22 25.89
C HIS A 320 2.20 -4.36 25.74
N GLU A 321 1.73 -5.60 25.89
CA GLU A 321 2.53 -6.81 25.71
C GLU A 321 2.11 -7.52 24.42
N ILE A 322 3.11 -7.91 23.62
CA ILE A 322 2.94 -8.84 22.51
C ILE A 322 3.38 -10.22 22.98
N VAL A 323 2.59 -11.24 22.65
CA VAL A 323 2.93 -12.63 22.94
C VAL A 323 3.13 -13.38 21.62
N THR A 324 4.29 -14.00 21.45
CA THR A 324 4.54 -14.87 20.30
C THR A 324 3.83 -16.22 20.47
N LYS A 325 3.71 -16.98 19.39
CA LYS A 325 3.08 -18.30 19.39
C LYS A 325 3.77 -19.29 20.35
N SER A 326 5.07 -19.15 20.58
CA SER A 326 5.81 -19.97 21.56
C SER A 326 5.70 -19.46 23.00
N GLY A 327 5.08 -18.30 23.22
CA GLY A 327 4.89 -17.70 24.54
C GLY A 327 5.92 -16.63 24.94
N ILE A 328 6.79 -16.19 24.03
CA ILE A 328 7.71 -15.08 24.31
C ILE A 328 6.90 -13.80 24.47
N LYS A 329 7.06 -13.16 25.63
CA LYS A 329 6.45 -11.89 25.98
C LYS A 329 7.39 -10.73 25.64
N ILE A 330 6.87 -9.72 24.96
CA ILE A 330 7.62 -8.54 24.54
C ILE A 330 6.79 -7.31 24.87
N GLU A 331 7.25 -6.52 25.84
CA GLU A 331 6.63 -5.24 26.16
C GLU A 331 7.02 -4.16 25.14
N CYS A 332 6.05 -3.36 24.74
CA CYS A 332 6.27 -2.25 23.82
C CYS A 332 5.20 -1.16 23.96
N ASP A 333 5.47 0.00 23.37
CA ASP A 333 4.53 1.11 23.32
C ASP A 333 3.88 1.20 21.93
N LEU A 334 4.54 0.64 20.92
CA LEU A 334 4.10 0.68 19.53
C LEU A 334 4.43 -0.64 18.80
N THR A 335 3.41 -1.20 18.15
CA THR A 335 3.58 -2.33 17.22
C THR A 335 3.44 -1.88 15.77
N VAL A 336 4.45 -2.15 14.95
CA VAL A 336 4.45 -1.89 13.51
C VAL A 336 4.45 -3.20 12.73
N TRP A 337 3.34 -3.48 12.08
CA TRP A 337 3.19 -4.67 11.24
C TRP A 337 3.72 -4.42 9.83
N THR A 338 4.60 -5.29 9.36
CA THR A 338 5.21 -5.20 8.01
C THR A 338 5.02 -6.49 7.20
N THR A 339 4.10 -7.34 7.66
CA THR A 339 3.69 -8.59 7.01
C THR A 339 2.39 -8.41 6.21
N GLY A 340 2.03 -9.44 5.43
CA GLY A 340 0.64 -9.60 4.98
C GLY A 340 0.21 -8.74 3.78
N SER A 341 1.13 -8.41 2.87
CA SER A 341 0.68 -7.82 1.60
C SER A 341 -0.12 -8.81 0.78
N ARG A 342 -1.25 -8.35 0.26
CA ARG A 342 -2.18 -9.18 -0.51
C ARG A 342 -2.36 -8.63 -1.93
N PRO A 343 -2.32 -9.47 -2.97
CA PRO A 343 -2.66 -9.04 -4.32
C PRO A 343 -4.04 -8.40 -4.39
N GLN A 344 -4.15 -7.29 -5.12
CA GLN A 344 -5.43 -6.63 -5.33
C GLN A 344 -6.18 -7.29 -6.48
N THR A 345 -7.00 -8.31 -6.16
CA THR A 345 -7.68 -9.16 -7.16
C THR A 345 -9.20 -9.25 -6.96
N ARG A 346 -9.79 -8.48 -6.02
CA ARG A 346 -11.22 -8.55 -5.69
C ARG A 346 -12.15 -8.36 -6.90
N PHE A 347 -11.77 -7.50 -7.85
CA PHE A 347 -12.53 -7.24 -9.07
C PHE A 347 -12.60 -8.47 -10.00
N MET A 348 -11.65 -9.41 -9.93
CA MET A 348 -11.62 -10.60 -10.80
C MET A 348 -12.84 -11.50 -10.64
N LYS A 349 -13.59 -11.37 -9.54
CA LYS A 349 -14.81 -12.16 -9.29
C LYS A 349 -15.89 -11.99 -10.36
N THR A 350 -15.88 -10.90 -11.13
CA THR A 350 -16.87 -10.67 -12.20
C THR A 350 -16.46 -11.25 -13.56
N LEU A 351 -15.22 -11.71 -13.70
CA LEU A 351 -14.76 -12.37 -14.93
C LEU A 351 -14.88 -13.89 -14.75
N PRO A 352 -15.80 -14.57 -15.44
CA PRO A 352 -16.02 -16.01 -15.24
C PRO A 352 -14.87 -16.83 -15.83
N PRO A 353 -14.34 -17.86 -15.15
CA PRO A 353 -13.38 -18.76 -15.78
C PRO A 353 -14.03 -19.57 -16.91
N SER A 354 -13.23 -20.11 -17.83
CA SER A 354 -13.71 -21.04 -18.87
C SER A 354 -14.21 -22.37 -18.29
N SER A 355 -13.75 -22.74 -17.10
CA SER A 355 -14.22 -23.90 -16.32
C SER A 355 -13.76 -23.80 -14.87
N ASP A 356 -14.43 -24.51 -13.95
CA ASP A 356 -14.04 -24.55 -12.53
C ASP A 356 -12.62 -25.11 -12.30
N LYS A 357 -12.11 -25.91 -13.24
CA LYS A 357 -10.73 -26.45 -13.22
C LYS A 357 -9.67 -25.41 -13.63
N ARG A 358 -10.08 -24.21 -14.04
CA ARG A 358 -9.18 -23.13 -14.48
C ARG A 358 -9.50 -21.83 -13.74
N PRO A 359 -9.27 -21.78 -12.41
CA PRO A 359 -9.47 -20.55 -11.67
C PRO A 359 -8.59 -19.42 -12.25
N LEU A 360 -9.09 -18.20 -12.22
CA LEU A 360 -8.33 -17.01 -12.65
C LEU A 360 -7.44 -16.45 -11.54
N VAL A 361 -7.74 -16.81 -10.28
CA VAL A 361 -7.03 -16.36 -9.08
C VAL A 361 -6.65 -17.58 -8.25
N ASP A 362 -5.40 -17.63 -7.83
CA ASP A 362 -4.87 -18.70 -6.98
C ASP A 362 -5.43 -18.54 -5.55
N SER A 363 -6.02 -19.60 -5.01
CA SER A 363 -6.71 -19.54 -3.72
C SER A 363 -5.77 -19.38 -2.53
N ALA A 364 -4.52 -19.87 -2.63
CA ALA A 364 -3.54 -19.82 -1.55
C ALA A 364 -2.88 -18.44 -1.44
N SER A 365 -2.48 -17.86 -2.57
CA SER A 365 -1.76 -16.59 -2.64
C SER A 365 -2.67 -15.38 -2.89
N GLY A 366 -3.85 -15.59 -3.48
CA GLY A 366 -4.74 -14.54 -3.97
C GLY A 366 -4.27 -13.87 -5.27
N SER A 367 -3.19 -14.37 -5.90
CA SER A 367 -2.61 -13.79 -7.12
C SER A 367 -3.37 -14.19 -8.39
N ILE A 368 -3.36 -13.32 -9.40
CA ILE A 368 -3.89 -13.63 -10.74
C ILE A 368 -3.00 -14.68 -11.41
N ILE A 369 -3.61 -15.77 -11.89
CA ILE A 369 -2.88 -16.88 -12.53
C ILE A 369 -2.58 -16.50 -13.99
N VAL A 370 -1.29 -16.41 -14.32
CA VAL A 370 -0.83 -16.04 -15.66
C VAL A 370 0.08 -17.10 -16.27
N ARG A 371 0.19 -17.08 -17.60
CA ARG A 371 1.20 -17.81 -18.37
C ARG A 371 2.56 -17.10 -18.27
N PRO A 372 3.67 -17.76 -18.66
CA PRO A 372 4.97 -17.08 -18.83
C PRO A 372 4.92 -15.84 -19.73
N THR A 373 3.96 -15.76 -20.66
CA THR A 373 3.74 -14.59 -21.54
C THR A 373 3.00 -13.43 -20.84
N LEU A 374 2.70 -13.55 -19.55
CA LEU A 374 1.97 -12.60 -18.69
C LEU A 374 0.48 -12.43 -19.00
N GLN A 375 -0.03 -13.15 -20.01
CA GLN A 375 -1.47 -13.28 -20.27
C GLN A 375 -2.13 -14.08 -19.15
N LEU A 376 -3.43 -13.87 -18.90
CA LEU A 376 -4.22 -14.78 -18.08
C LEU A 376 -4.02 -16.23 -18.53
N ALA A 377 -3.91 -17.14 -17.57
CA ALA A 377 -3.66 -18.55 -17.86
C ALA A 377 -4.80 -19.17 -18.68
N ASP A 378 -6.02 -18.71 -18.44
CA ASP A 378 -7.21 -19.12 -19.18
C ASP A 378 -7.13 -18.64 -20.66
N PRO A 379 -7.12 -19.55 -21.65
CA PRO A 379 -7.05 -19.20 -23.07
C PRO A 379 -8.24 -18.38 -23.56
N ARG A 380 -9.35 -18.32 -22.84
CA ARG A 380 -10.49 -17.47 -23.16
C ARG A 380 -10.11 -15.99 -23.19
N TYR A 381 -9.09 -15.60 -22.43
CA TYR A 381 -8.71 -14.19 -22.24
C TYR A 381 -7.29 -13.91 -22.75
N PRO A 382 -7.00 -14.11 -24.05
CA PRO A 382 -5.65 -13.94 -24.58
C PRO A 382 -5.19 -12.48 -24.62
N ASN A 383 -6.12 -11.53 -24.49
CA ASN A 383 -5.87 -10.10 -24.56
C ASN A 383 -5.76 -9.42 -23.18
N ILE A 384 -5.87 -10.18 -22.09
CA ILE A 384 -5.75 -9.67 -20.72
C ILE A 384 -4.42 -10.11 -20.13
N PHE A 385 -3.61 -9.14 -19.71
CA PHE A 385 -2.30 -9.32 -19.12
C PHE A 385 -2.32 -8.89 -17.66
N ALA A 386 -1.56 -9.57 -16.79
CA ALA A 386 -1.36 -9.12 -15.41
C ALA A 386 0.14 -9.05 -15.10
N VAL A 387 0.59 -7.92 -14.58
CA VAL A 387 2.01 -7.58 -14.41
C VAL A 387 2.33 -7.04 -13.01
N GLY A 388 3.56 -7.25 -12.57
CA GLY A 388 4.00 -6.87 -11.21
C GLY A 388 3.40 -7.78 -10.14
N ASP A 389 3.31 -7.27 -8.91
CA ASP A 389 3.02 -8.08 -7.71
C ASP A 389 1.62 -8.72 -7.65
N VAL A 390 0.74 -8.42 -8.61
CA VAL A 390 -0.64 -8.94 -8.64
C VAL A 390 -0.71 -10.37 -9.17
N ASN A 391 0.29 -10.82 -9.94
CA ASN A 391 0.23 -12.10 -10.65
C ASN A 391 1.00 -13.24 -9.95
N SER A 392 0.78 -14.47 -10.41
CA SER A 392 1.36 -15.69 -9.83
C SER A 392 2.85 -15.89 -10.13
N LEU A 393 3.41 -15.28 -11.18
CA LEU A 393 4.85 -15.34 -11.47
C LEU A 393 5.67 -14.49 -10.50
N SER A 394 5.06 -13.45 -9.95
CA SER A 394 5.71 -12.49 -9.05
C SER A 394 5.90 -12.98 -7.61
N ILE A 395 5.42 -14.18 -7.25
CA ILE A 395 5.47 -14.67 -5.85
C ILE A 395 6.92 -14.75 -5.32
N ALA A 396 7.90 -15.05 -6.18
CA ALA A 396 9.33 -15.01 -5.86
C ALA A 396 10.02 -13.66 -6.18
N GLU A 397 9.32 -12.73 -6.83
CA GLU A 397 9.89 -11.51 -7.43
C GLU A 397 9.06 -10.23 -7.18
N LYS A 398 8.62 -9.98 -5.94
CA LYS A 398 7.90 -8.74 -5.57
C LYS A 398 8.82 -7.52 -5.49
N TYR A 399 9.37 -7.12 -6.64
CA TYR A 399 10.32 -6.01 -6.76
C TYR A 399 9.90 -5.04 -7.87
N ALA A 400 10.13 -3.74 -7.65
CA ALA A 400 9.88 -2.71 -8.66
C ALA A 400 10.55 -3.02 -10.01
N THR A 401 11.76 -3.59 -10.01
CA THR A 401 12.47 -3.97 -11.24
C THR A 401 11.77 -5.10 -12.00
N SER A 402 11.28 -6.13 -11.30
CA SER A 402 10.50 -7.20 -11.93
C SER A 402 9.20 -6.64 -12.50
N ALA A 403 8.50 -5.79 -11.74
CA ALA A 403 7.29 -5.12 -12.19
C ALA A 403 7.50 -4.29 -13.47
N VAL A 404 8.61 -3.54 -13.56
CA VAL A 404 9.02 -2.81 -14.77
C VAL A 404 9.26 -3.78 -15.92
N ASN A 405 10.08 -4.82 -15.73
CA ASN A 405 10.44 -5.74 -16.81
C ASN A 405 9.25 -6.56 -17.32
N GLN A 406 8.34 -6.97 -16.43
CA GLN A 406 7.10 -7.61 -16.81
C GLN A 406 6.21 -6.67 -17.63
N ALA A 407 6.08 -5.41 -17.25
CA ALA A 407 5.32 -4.42 -18.03
C ALA A 407 5.88 -4.29 -19.45
N LYS A 408 7.20 -4.16 -19.61
CA LYS A 408 7.84 -4.11 -20.93
C LYS A 408 7.54 -5.35 -21.76
N LYS A 409 7.65 -6.54 -21.14
CA LYS A 409 7.37 -7.81 -21.82
C LYS A 409 5.90 -7.95 -22.23
N ALA A 410 4.96 -7.48 -21.40
CA ALA A 410 3.55 -7.45 -21.76
C ALA A 410 3.28 -6.52 -22.96
N VAL A 411 3.91 -5.33 -22.99
CA VAL A 411 3.78 -4.39 -24.12
C VAL A 411 4.38 -4.97 -25.40
N GLU A 412 5.53 -5.65 -25.32
CA GLU A 412 6.13 -6.38 -26.45
C GLU A 412 5.19 -7.46 -26.99
N ASN A 413 4.58 -8.26 -26.11
CA ASN A 413 3.63 -9.28 -26.53
C ASN A 413 2.34 -8.67 -27.11
N ILE A 414 1.86 -7.54 -26.59
CA ILE A 414 0.73 -6.80 -27.17
C ILE A 414 1.08 -6.30 -28.57
N ARG A 415 2.28 -5.75 -28.77
CA ARG A 415 2.76 -5.37 -30.11
C ARG A 415 2.72 -6.55 -31.08
N THR A 416 3.25 -7.71 -30.68
CA THR A 416 3.22 -8.92 -31.52
C THR A 416 1.79 -9.33 -31.88
N LEU A 417 0.83 -9.24 -30.95
CA LEU A 417 -0.58 -9.53 -31.21
C LEU A 417 -1.22 -8.51 -32.18
N ILE A 418 -0.86 -7.23 -32.05
CA ILE A 418 -1.31 -6.18 -32.97
C ILE A 418 -0.80 -6.47 -34.38
N ASP A 419 0.49 -6.80 -34.53
CA ASP A 419 1.11 -7.12 -35.82
C ASP A 419 0.49 -8.37 -36.46
N ASP A 420 0.27 -9.44 -35.70
CA ASP A 420 -0.34 -10.69 -36.20
C ASP A 420 -1.78 -10.48 -36.67
N CYS A 421 -2.56 -9.66 -35.95
CA CYS A 421 -3.90 -9.27 -36.39
C CYS A 421 -3.89 -8.49 -37.72
N TYR A 422 -2.84 -7.71 -37.99
CA TYR A 422 -2.68 -7.00 -39.26
C TYR A 422 -2.28 -7.93 -40.39
N ASP A 423 -1.28 -8.77 -40.16
CA ASP A 423 -0.81 -9.73 -41.15
C ASP A 423 -1.92 -10.70 -41.56
N PHE A 424 -2.70 -11.20 -40.60
CA PHE A 424 -3.86 -12.05 -40.88
C PHE A 424 -4.88 -11.37 -41.80
N ARG A 425 -5.16 -10.08 -41.57
CA ARG A 425 -6.12 -9.31 -42.40
C ARG A 425 -5.61 -9.09 -43.82
N ILE A 426 -4.34 -8.73 -43.99
CA ILE A 426 -3.71 -8.56 -45.31
C ILE A 426 -3.74 -9.89 -46.06
N LYS A 427 -3.37 -10.99 -45.39
CA LYS A 427 -3.42 -12.34 -45.94
C LYS A 427 -4.85 -12.74 -46.34
N MET A 428 -5.87 -12.47 -45.54
CA MET A 428 -7.26 -12.74 -45.90
C MET A 428 -7.79 -11.92 -47.09
N SER A 429 -7.22 -10.73 -47.33
CA SER A 429 -7.58 -9.90 -48.49
C SER A 429 -6.96 -10.37 -49.82
N THR A 430 -6.08 -11.37 -49.80
CA THR A 430 -5.43 -11.94 -50.99
C THR A 430 -5.73 -13.45 -51.09
N ALA A 431 -6.17 -13.92 -52.26
CA ALA A 431 -6.72 -15.27 -52.44
C ALA A 431 -5.74 -16.44 -52.14
N MET A 432 -4.43 -16.17 -52.00
CA MET A 432 -3.39 -17.21 -51.86
C MET A 432 -2.91 -17.50 -50.42
N ALA A 433 -3.34 -16.77 -49.38
CA ALA A 433 -2.69 -16.86 -48.07
C ALA A 433 -3.44 -17.67 -47.01
N ARG A 434 -4.21 -18.70 -47.41
CA ARG A 434 -5.00 -19.52 -46.47
C ARG A 434 -4.22 -20.61 -45.73
N GLU A 435 -2.96 -20.87 -46.08
CA GLU A 435 -2.24 -22.06 -45.56
C GLU A 435 -0.99 -21.76 -44.69
N THR A 436 -0.62 -20.49 -44.47
CA THR A 436 0.59 -20.12 -43.69
C THR A 436 0.39 -18.84 -42.86
N ALA A 437 -0.69 -18.79 -42.07
CA ALA A 437 -0.78 -17.84 -40.96
C ALA A 437 0.05 -18.40 -39.77
N SER A 438 1.31 -17.96 -39.66
CA SER A 438 2.13 -18.22 -38.47
C SER A 438 1.42 -17.65 -37.25
N LYS A 439 1.03 -18.49 -36.30
CA LYS A 439 0.49 -18.08 -35.00
C LYS A 439 1.53 -17.21 -34.29
N ALA A 440 1.19 -15.98 -33.87
CA ALA A 440 2.08 -15.12 -33.10
C ALA A 440 2.85 -15.88 -32.01
N MET A 441 4.17 -15.93 -32.11
CA MET A 441 5.02 -16.55 -31.08
C MET A 441 5.31 -15.53 -29.99
N LEU A 442 4.42 -15.47 -29.00
CA LEU A 442 4.60 -14.59 -27.85
C LEU A 442 5.81 -15.01 -27.01
N VAL A 443 6.52 -14.02 -26.50
CA VAL A 443 7.78 -14.23 -25.79
C VAL A 443 7.51 -14.43 -24.30
N PRO A 444 7.98 -15.53 -23.69
CA PRO A 444 7.93 -15.72 -22.26
C PRO A 444 8.76 -14.65 -21.51
N TYR A 445 8.28 -14.24 -20.33
CA TYR A 445 9.08 -13.53 -19.35
C TYR A 445 10.06 -14.50 -18.70
N SER A 446 11.36 -14.26 -18.90
CA SER A 446 12.45 -15.14 -18.44
C SER A 446 12.95 -14.84 -17.02
N GLY A 447 12.18 -14.09 -16.23
CA GLY A 447 12.61 -13.62 -14.91
C GLY A 447 13.54 -12.41 -14.97
N THR A 448 13.81 -11.82 -13.82
CA THR A 448 14.77 -10.73 -13.65
C THR A 448 15.90 -11.17 -12.75
N LYS A 449 17.15 -10.78 -13.06
CA LYS A 449 18.28 -11.04 -12.15
C LYS A 449 17.98 -10.46 -10.76
N LYS A 450 18.03 -11.32 -9.75
CA LYS A 450 17.65 -11.01 -8.36
C LYS A 450 18.59 -9.97 -7.73
N GLY A 451 18.01 -9.20 -6.82
CA GLY A 451 18.05 -7.75 -6.94
C GLY A 451 17.80 -6.93 -5.66
N VAL A 452 18.26 -7.33 -4.46
CA VAL A 452 17.81 -6.66 -3.20
C VAL A 452 18.84 -5.73 -2.60
N VAL A 453 18.43 -4.48 -2.39
CA VAL A 453 19.10 -3.49 -1.55
C VAL A 453 18.17 -3.16 -0.39
N VAL A 454 18.67 -3.27 0.83
CA VAL A 454 17.95 -2.84 2.03
C VAL A 454 18.74 -1.71 2.67
N ALA A 455 18.11 -0.54 2.77
CA ALA A 455 18.67 0.58 3.52
C ALA A 455 18.48 0.33 5.01
N LEU A 456 19.55 0.52 5.79
CA LEU A 456 19.53 0.40 7.26
C LEU A 456 19.79 1.77 7.90
N GLY A 457 19.30 2.85 7.27
CA GLY A 457 19.47 4.23 7.73
C GLY A 457 20.28 5.14 6.80
N LYS A 458 20.68 6.33 7.28
CA LYS A 458 21.34 7.39 6.51
C LYS A 458 22.80 7.08 6.16
N SER A 459 23.47 6.27 6.98
CA SER A 459 24.89 5.91 6.83
C SER A 459 25.10 4.44 6.43
N GLN A 460 24.04 3.62 6.40
CA GLN A 460 24.16 2.17 6.30
C GLN A 460 23.23 1.57 5.22
N GLU A 461 23.78 0.76 4.32
CA GLU A 461 23.03 -0.06 3.35
C GLU A 461 23.65 -1.46 3.26
N VAL A 462 22.84 -2.46 2.94
CA VAL A 462 23.28 -3.83 2.61
C VAL A 462 22.66 -4.23 1.27
N SER A 463 23.46 -4.76 0.33
CA SER A 463 23.02 -5.20 -1.00
C SER A 463 23.50 -6.63 -1.35
N ASN A 464 22.64 -7.44 -2.00
CA ASN A 464 22.92 -8.83 -2.42
C ASN A 464 23.03 -9.00 -3.94
N THR A 465 23.51 -8.00 -4.70
CA THR A 465 23.42 -7.99 -6.19
C THR A 465 24.73 -7.80 -6.95
N TRP A 466 24.84 -8.52 -8.08
CA TRP A 466 25.84 -8.33 -9.14
C TRP A 466 25.42 -7.30 -10.23
N PHE A 467 24.13 -6.97 -10.33
CA PHE A 467 23.66 -5.93 -11.25
C PHE A 467 23.79 -4.56 -10.61
N ALA A 468 24.96 -3.99 -10.90
CA ALA A 468 25.48 -2.71 -10.49
C ALA A 468 25.72 -2.54 -8.98
N LYS A 469 26.94 -2.10 -8.68
CA LYS A 469 27.24 -1.18 -7.59
C LYS A 469 26.36 0.08 -7.76
N ILE A 470 25.04 -0.02 -7.58
CA ILE A 470 24.10 1.11 -7.63
C ILE A 470 24.20 1.96 -6.37
N ASN A 471 24.89 1.50 -5.33
CA ASN A 471 25.34 2.32 -4.21
C ASN A 471 26.63 1.74 -3.61
N SER A 472 27.77 1.97 -4.26
CA SER A 472 28.98 2.14 -3.46
C SER A 472 29.09 3.62 -3.10
N TRP A 473 29.03 3.92 -1.81
CA TRP A 473 29.61 5.17 -1.27
C TRP A 473 31.11 5.32 -1.61
N ALA A 474 31.73 4.35 -2.29
CA ALA A 474 33.00 4.53 -2.98
C ALA A 474 32.79 5.21 -4.34
N ARG A 475 32.97 6.55 -4.32
CA ARG A 475 32.90 7.54 -5.43
C ARG A 475 31.55 8.23 -5.67
N GLY A 476 31.16 9.06 -4.70
CA GLY A 476 30.72 10.42 -5.00
C GLY A 476 29.21 10.69 -5.14
N GLY A 477 28.64 11.30 -4.10
CA GLY A 477 27.60 12.32 -4.24
C GLY A 477 26.14 11.88 -4.14
N LYS A 478 25.29 12.87 -3.88
CA LYS A 478 23.83 12.86 -3.60
C LYS A 478 22.92 11.96 -4.49
N ARG A 479 23.42 11.28 -5.53
CA ARG A 479 22.65 10.59 -6.59
C ARG A 479 22.05 9.24 -6.21
N GLY A 480 22.69 8.46 -5.34
CA GLY A 480 22.17 7.15 -4.90
C GLY A 480 20.83 7.26 -4.14
N ARG A 481 20.72 8.30 -3.30
CA ARG A 481 19.58 8.54 -2.39
C ARG A 481 18.29 8.89 -3.08
N LYS A 482 18.38 9.50 -4.26
CA LYS A 482 17.21 9.85 -5.07
C LYS A 482 17.08 8.98 -6.32
N TYR A 483 17.97 8.03 -6.61
CA TYR A 483 17.97 7.32 -7.88
C TYR A 483 16.60 6.75 -8.29
N LEU A 484 15.92 6.04 -7.39
CA LEU A 484 14.59 5.49 -7.67
C LEU A 484 13.51 6.59 -7.77
N LEU A 485 13.65 7.65 -6.98
CA LEU A 485 12.76 8.82 -7.03
C LEU A 485 12.95 9.61 -8.33
N ASP A 486 14.18 9.95 -8.70
CA ASP A 486 14.57 10.57 -9.96
C ASP A 486 14.10 9.72 -11.15
N LYS A 487 14.21 8.38 -11.05
CA LYS A 487 13.69 7.47 -12.08
C LYS A 487 12.16 7.54 -12.16
N ALA A 488 11.45 7.59 -11.03
CA ALA A 488 10.00 7.75 -11.00
C ALA A 488 9.55 9.11 -11.55
N GLN A 489 10.23 10.20 -11.17
CA GLN A 489 10.01 11.55 -11.69
C GLN A 489 10.24 11.58 -13.20
N LYS A 490 11.34 11.01 -13.70
CA LYS A 490 11.60 10.87 -15.14
C LYS A 490 10.50 10.12 -15.88
N MET A 491 10.01 8.99 -15.35
CA MET A 491 8.90 8.24 -15.96
C MET A 491 7.59 9.04 -16.03
N LEU A 492 7.45 10.06 -15.18
CA LEU A 492 6.28 10.94 -15.12
C LEU A 492 6.56 12.34 -15.68
N ASN A 493 7.73 12.56 -16.28
CA ASN A 493 8.17 13.83 -16.86
C ASN A 493 8.28 15.00 -15.85
N TYR A 494 8.91 14.71 -14.71
CA TYR A 494 9.18 15.64 -13.61
C TYR A 494 10.67 15.80 -13.30
#